data_AF-A0A970JKH0-F1
#
_entry.id   AF-A0A970JKH0-F1
#
_cell.length_a   1.000
_cell.length_b   1.000
_cell.length_c   1.000
_cell.angle_alpha   90.00
_cell.angle_beta   90.00
_cell.angle_gamma   90.00
#
_symmetry.space_group_name_H-M   'P 1'
#
loop_
_entity.id
_entity.type
_entity.pdbx_description
1 polymer ?
#
loop_
_entity_poly.entity_id
_entity_poly.type
_entity_poly.pdbx_seq_one_letter_code
_entity_poly.pdbx_strand_id
1 'polypeptide(L)'
;MAENATPERKETLVKEAGQDSTDKETFRKLAEEKRKAAARKRRRKKIVKWSILSVVLLAIAAGITYWVYNLFFVEEVIPDMTAFSYRGPFQSAVSGYGQVKANKTEAVTVMAKGELLELLVQEGSYVMEGDLLYRVDDSEVRQAILVKQDELAEIQASLDAIYEKIAKLDVYAPFGGKLLDVKVSMGDVVGEGTELATLVDDSRMRLRLYFSYGYEDEIRVGQKARVSIPATMSVVEGSVDKIEKVRRVT
;
A
#
# COMPACT_ATOMS: atom_id res chain seq x y z
N MET A 1 -9.67 84.83 53.97
CA MET A 1 -9.50 84.52 52.53
C MET A 1 -10.76 85.02 51.83
N ALA A 2 -10.77 86.20 51.21
CA ALA A 2 -10.23 86.47 49.87
C ALA A 2 -10.98 85.58 48.83
N GLU A 3 -11.61 86.07 47.76
CA GLU A 3 -11.13 87.07 46.82
C GLU A 3 -12.19 87.28 45.71
N ASN A 4 -12.41 88.55 45.30
CA ASN A 4 -12.73 89.11 43.96
C ASN A 4 -13.55 88.31 42.92
N ALA A 5 -14.37 88.89 42.03
CA ALA A 5 -14.70 90.26 41.70
C ALA A 5 -15.95 90.29 40.78
N THR A 6 -16.69 91.38 40.93
CA THR A 6 -17.51 92.17 39.98
C THR A 6 -16.91 92.25 38.55
N PRO A 7 -17.54 92.87 37.50
CA PRO A 7 -18.43 94.06 37.56
C PRO A 7 -19.64 94.07 36.56
N GLU A 8 -20.76 94.73 36.89
CA GLU A 8 -21.21 96.09 36.44
C GLU A 8 -22.16 96.06 35.23
N ARG A 9 -23.06 97.02 34.92
CA ARG A 9 -23.60 98.29 35.48
C ARG A 9 -24.86 98.59 34.61
N LYS A 10 -26.00 99.04 35.17
CA LYS A 10 -26.53 100.44 35.22
C LYS A 10 -26.85 101.06 33.84
N GLU A 11 -27.81 101.95 33.60
CA GLU A 11 -28.56 102.99 34.35
C GLU A 11 -29.68 103.45 33.35
N THR A 12 -30.97 103.45 33.69
CA THR A 12 -31.84 104.61 34.00
C THR A 12 -31.56 105.95 33.28
N LEU A 13 -32.62 106.60 32.78
CA LEU A 13 -33.00 108.05 32.84
C LEU A 13 -34.32 108.19 32.01
N VAL A 14 -35.53 108.59 32.46
CA VAL A 14 -36.09 109.62 33.37
C VAL A 14 -36.62 110.87 32.62
N LYS A 15 -37.84 111.29 33.03
CA LYS A 15 -38.58 112.58 32.89
C LYS A 15 -39.60 112.73 31.75
N GLU A 16 -40.90 112.86 32.04
CA GLU A 16 -41.67 114.04 32.56
C GLU A 16 -41.78 115.16 31.51
N ALA A 17 -42.88 115.88 31.27
CA ALA A 17 -44.28 115.90 31.70
C ALA A 17 -45.00 117.00 30.88
N GLY A 18 -46.31 116.84 30.62
CA GLY A 18 -47.33 117.87 30.27
C GLY A 18 -47.15 118.72 29.00
N GLN A 19 -48.16 119.35 28.40
CA GLN A 19 -49.63 119.34 28.53
C GLN A 19 -50.19 120.15 27.34
N ASP A 20 -51.45 119.87 27.00
CA ASP A 20 -52.42 120.77 26.35
C ASP A 20 -52.49 120.85 24.81
N SER A 21 -53.62 120.41 24.27
CA SER A 21 -54.54 121.28 23.51
C SER A 21 -55.72 120.48 22.97
N THR A 22 -56.89 121.06 23.23
CA THR A 22 -58.23 120.61 22.89
C THR A 22 -58.50 120.63 21.39
N ASP A 23 -59.48 119.79 21.03
CA ASP A 23 -60.30 119.83 19.82
C ASP A 23 -59.64 119.47 18.48
N LYS A 24 -59.59 118.15 18.26
CA LYS A 24 -60.04 117.55 16.99
C LYS A 24 -60.35 116.07 17.20
N GLU A 25 -61.40 115.61 16.53
CA GLU A 25 -61.85 114.23 16.39
C GLU A 25 -62.88 113.70 17.39
N THR A 26 -63.95 114.49 17.51
CA THR A 26 -65.36 114.07 17.54
C THR A 26 -65.78 112.96 16.54
N PHE A 27 -64.86 112.26 15.85
CA PHE A 27 -65.17 111.19 14.89
C PHE A 27 -64.21 109.99 14.92
N ARG A 28 -63.54 109.73 16.05
CA ARG A 28 -63.10 108.38 16.42
C ARG A 28 -64.03 107.80 17.48
N LYS A 29 -65.29 107.66 17.08
CA LYS A 29 -65.82 106.38 16.61
C LYS A 29 -65.92 105.36 17.73
N LEU A 30 -67.19 105.14 18.09
CA LEU A 30 -67.78 103.80 18.15
C LEU A 30 -67.19 102.81 19.18
N ALA A 31 -66.32 103.26 20.09
CA ALA A 31 -65.52 102.32 20.86
C ALA A 31 -66.22 101.78 22.11
N GLU A 32 -66.79 102.58 23.04
CA GLU A 32 -66.91 102.01 24.40
C GLU A 32 -68.16 102.25 25.22
N GLU A 33 -69.07 103.14 24.85
CA GLU A 33 -70.24 103.41 25.72
C GLU A 33 -71.51 102.60 25.42
N LYS A 34 -71.50 101.71 24.41
CA LYS A 34 -72.50 100.62 24.30
C LYS A 34 -72.05 99.30 24.95
N ARG A 35 -70.92 99.27 25.65
CA ARG A 35 -70.29 98.01 26.08
C ARG A 35 -70.38 97.64 27.57
N LYS A 36 -70.70 98.55 28.50
CA LYS A 36 -70.70 98.18 29.94
C LYS A 36 -71.63 99.05 30.78
N ALA A 37 -72.87 98.61 31.05
CA ALA A 37 -73.50 98.80 32.38
C ALA A 37 -74.96 98.31 32.46
N ALA A 38 -75.72 98.24 31.36
CA ALA A 38 -77.08 97.70 31.41
C ALA A 38 -77.05 96.16 31.40
N ALA A 39 -77.73 95.55 32.37
CA ALA A 39 -78.00 94.11 32.50
C ALA A 39 -76.92 93.21 33.17
N ARG A 40 -76.11 93.79 34.07
CA ARG A 40 -75.31 93.10 35.12
C ARG A 40 -76.16 92.26 36.10
N LYS A 41 -77.51 92.20 35.95
CA LYS A 41 -78.44 91.52 36.88
C LYS A 41 -79.12 90.24 36.35
N ARG A 42 -78.98 89.87 35.06
CA ARG A 42 -79.46 88.56 34.54
C ARG A 42 -78.35 87.56 34.20
N ARG A 43 -77.09 88.00 34.06
CA ARG A 43 -75.95 87.12 33.75
C ARG A 43 -75.37 86.37 34.96
N ARG A 44 -75.55 86.84 36.20
CA ARG A 44 -75.07 86.14 37.43
C ARG A 44 -75.72 84.76 37.63
N LYS A 45 -77.02 84.58 37.31
CA LYS A 45 -77.68 83.26 37.40
C LYS A 45 -77.23 82.26 36.32
N LYS A 46 -76.74 82.73 35.16
CA LYS A 46 -76.17 81.85 34.12
C LYS A 46 -74.71 81.47 34.41
N ILE A 47 -73.92 82.40 34.95
CA ILE A 47 -72.49 82.14 35.28
C ILE A 47 -72.35 81.19 36.47
N VAL A 48 -73.20 81.32 37.52
CA VAL A 48 -73.16 80.38 38.66
C VAL A 48 -73.58 78.96 38.23
N LYS A 49 -74.61 78.84 37.38
CA LYS A 49 -75.01 77.54 36.80
C LYS A 49 -73.89 76.90 35.97
N TRP A 50 -73.12 77.70 35.21
CA TRP A 50 -71.99 77.19 34.43
C TRP A 50 -70.75 76.88 35.30
N SER A 51 -70.55 77.59 36.42
CA SER A 51 -69.47 77.27 37.37
C SER A 51 -69.70 75.95 38.09
N ILE A 52 -70.95 75.64 38.47
CA ILE A 52 -71.29 74.35 39.10
C ILE A 52 -71.11 73.21 38.09
N LEU A 53 -71.53 73.42 36.83
CA LEU A 53 -71.33 72.45 35.75
C LEU A 53 -69.83 72.19 35.51
N SER A 54 -68.98 73.22 35.56
CA SER A 54 -67.53 73.09 35.42
C SER A 54 -66.90 72.30 36.56
N VAL A 55 -67.32 72.52 37.81
CA VAL A 55 -66.80 71.78 38.97
C VAL A 55 -67.20 70.30 38.90
N VAL A 56 -68.43 70.00 38.49
CA VAL A 56 -68.90 68.61 38.29
C VAL A 56 -68.12 67.93 37.16
N LEU A 57 -67.84 68.64 36.06
CA LEU A 57 -67.08 68.08 34.94
C LEU A 57 -65.61 67.82 35.31
N LEU A 58 -65.03 68.65 36.19
CA LEU A 58 -63.69 68.45 36.76
C LEU A 58 -63.64 67.27 37.72
N ALA A 59 -64.69 67.06 38.54
CA ALA A 59 -64.79 65.90 39.41
C ALA A 59 -64.97 64.59 38.63
N ILE A 60 -65.75 64.60 37.54
CA ILE A 60 -65.89 63.45 36.63
C ILE A 60 -64.56 63.17 35.92
N ALA A 61 -63.86 64.21 35.45
CA ALA A 61 -62.54 64.03 34.84
C ALA A 61 -61.53 63.43 35.84
N ALA A 62 -61.53 63.87 37.10
CA ALA A 62 -60.67 63.30 38.15
C ALA A 62 -61.03 61.84 38.49
N GLY A 63 -62.31 61.50 38.49
CA GLY A 63 -62.77 60.12 38.68
C GLY A 63 -62.37 59.21 37.51
N ILE A 64 -62.49 59.71 36.27
CA ILE A 64 -62.08 58.98 35.07
C ILE A 64 -60.55 58.83 35.04
N THR A 65 -59.78 59.86 35.38
CA THR A 65 -58.32 59.73 35.42
C THR A 65 -57.87 58.76 36.50
N TYR A 66 -58.49 58.75 37.68
CA TYR A 66 -58.19 57.77 38.73
C TYR A 66 -58.53 56.33 38.30
N TRP A 67 -59.70 56.14 37.67
CA TRP A 67 -60.13 54.83 37.17
C TRP A 67 -59.23 54.31 36.03
N VAL A 68 -58.85 55.18 35.09
CA VAL A 68 -57.90 54.85 34.01
C VAL A 68 -56.51 54.56 34.58
N TYR A 69 -56.05 55.29 35.59
CA TYR A 69 -54.76 55.04 36.22
C TYR A 69 -54.71 53.65 36.85
N ASN A 70 -55.79 53.25 37.53
CA ASN A 70 -55.89 51.92 38.14
C ASN A 70 -56.07 50.78 37.12
N LEU A 71 -56.58 51.07 35.92
CA LEU A 71 -56.76 50.07 34.86
C LEU A 71 -55.49 49.85 34.02
N PHE A 72 -54.62 50.85 33.90
CA PHE A 72 -53.45 50.79 33.00
C PHE A 72 -52.08 50.77 33.70
N PHE A 73 -51.98 51.14 35.00
CA PHE A 73 -50.70 51.26 35.71
C PHE A 73 -50.53 50.30 36.91
N VAL A 74 -51.44 49.34 37.08
CA VAL A 74 -51.20 48.19 37.97
C VAL A 74 -50.48 47.12 37.15
N GLU A 75 -49.15 47.17 37.15
CA GLU A 75 -48.32 46.12 36.56
C GLU A 75 -48.54 44.81 37.34
N GLU A 76 -49.15 43.83 36.66
CA GLU A 76 -49.20 42.45 37.12
C GLU A 76 -47.77 41.90 37.09
N VAL A 77 -47.16 41.72 38.26
CA VAL A 77 -45.82 41.15 38.39
C VAL A 77 -45.88 39.69 37.93
N ILE A 78 -45.34 39.41 36.74
CA ILE A 78 -45.18 38.03 36.25
C ILE A 78 -44.08 37.40 37.11
N PRO A 79 -44.35 36.40 37.96
CA PRO A 79 -43.28 35.76 38.71
C PRO A 79 -42.34 35.06 37.71
N ASP A 80 -41.04 35.34 37.80
CA ASP A 80 -40.02 34.64 37.02
C ASP A 80 -40.21 33.13 37.20
N MET A 81 -40.51 32.41 36.11
CA MET A 81 -40.57 30.95 36.13
C MET A 81 -39.16 30.41 36.38
N THR A 82 -38.84 30.16 37.65
CA THR A 82 -37.58 29.53 38.03
C THR A 82 -37.76 28.02 38.04
N ALA A 83 -36.92 27.32 37.28
CA ALA A 83 -36.86 25.86 37.24
C ALA A 83 -35.68 25.36 38.07
N PHE A 84 -35.89 24.31 38.87
CA PHE A 84 -34.83 23.68 39.64
C PHE A 84 -33.86 22.95 38.70
N SER A 85 -32.55 23.23 38.81
CA SER A 85 -31.51 22.46 38.11
C SER A 85 -31.18 21.19 38.91
N TYR A 86 -31.22 20.02 38.26
CA TYR A 86 -30.89 18.74 38.87
C TYR A 86 -29.62 18.18 38.21
N ARG A 87 -28.57 17.88 38.99
CA ARG A 87 -27.37 17.20 38.49
C ARG A 87 -27.58 15.68 38.58
N GLY A 88 -28.00 15.07 37.47
CA GLY A 88 -27.97 13.62 37.28
C GLY A 88 -26.69 13.16 36.59
N PRO A 89 -26.34 11.86 36.63
CA PRO A 89 -25.20 11.32 35.88
C PRO A 89 -25.45 11.45 34.37
N PHE A 90 -24.58 12.19 33.67
CA PHE A 90 -24.57 12.25 32.22
C PHE A 90 -23.94 10.97 31.67
N GLN A 91 -24.72 10.12 31.00
CA GLN A 91 -24.18 8.99 30.24
C GLN A 91 -23.85 9.46 28.82
N SER A 92 -22.57 9.68 28.54
CA SER A 92 -22.07 9.94 27.19
C SER A 92 -21.87 8.59 26.49
N ALA A 93 -22.80 8.22 25.63
CA ALA A 93 -22.63 7.07 24.75
C ALA A 93 -22.00 7.53 23.45
N VAL A 94 -20.76 7.11 23.19
CA VAL A 94 -20.11 7.30 21.88
C VAL A 94 -20.52 6.13 21.00
N SER A 95 -21.46 6.37 20.09
CA SER A 95 -21.87 5.39 19.08
C SER A 95 -20.89 5.43 17.90
N GLY A 96 -20.16 4.34 17.70
CA GLY A 96 -19.29 4.16 16.54
C GLY A 96 -19.83 3.07 15.62
N TYR A 97 -19.82 3.32 14.31
CA TYR A 97 -20.08 2.30 13.30
C TYR A 97 -18.74 1.78 12.79
N GLY A 98 -18.60 0.46 12.72
CA GLY A 98 -17.41 -0.18 12.17
C GLY A 98 -17.83 -1.31 11.22
N GLN A 99 -17.07 -1.50 10.16
CA GLN A 99 -17.21 -2.69 9.32
C GLN A 99 -16.23 -3.75 9.81
N VAL A 100 -16.72 -4.95 10.04
CA VAL A 100 -15.86 -6.10 10.33
C VAL A 100 -15.23 -6.59 9.03
N LYS A 101 -13.91 -6.76 9.02
CA LYS A 101 -13.17 -7.37 7.93
C LYS A 101 -12.51 -8.64 8.44
N ALA A 102 -12.48 -9.68 7.62
CA ALA A 102 -11.81 -10.93 7.96
C ALA A 102 -10.32 -10.68 8.24
N ASN A 103 -9.78 -11.39 9.24
CA ASN A 103 -8.36 -11.29 9.62
C ASN A 103 -7.45 -11.85 8.52
N LYS A 104 -7.86 -12.96 7.87
CA LYS A 104 -7.13 -13.59 6.77
C LYS A 104 -8.12 -14.15 5.74
N THR A 105 -7.91 -13.84 4.47
CA THR A 105 -8.73 -14.35 3.35
C THR A 105 -7.78 -14.69 2.22
N GLU A 106 -7.72 -15.96 1.84
CA GLU A 106 -6.93 -16.44 0.72
C GLU A 106 -7.85 -17.23 -0.21
N ALA A 107 -7.72 -16.98 -1.52
CA ALA A 107 -8.41 -17.77 -2.52
C ALA A 107 -7.61 -19.06 -2.75
N VAL A 108 -8.26 -20.21 -2.60
CA VAL A 108 -7.64 -21.51 -2.91
C VAL A 108 -7.67 -21.67 -4.43
N THR A 109 -6.51 -21.56 -5.07
CA THR A 109 -6.36 -21.71 -6.52
C THR A 109 -5.56 -22.98 -6.85
N VAL A 110 -5.93 -23.64 -7.94
CA VAL A 110 -5.20 -24.81 -8.43
C VAL A 110 -4.05 -24.31 -9.32
N MET A 111 -2.82 -24.76 -9.05
CA MET A 111 -1.62 -24.33 -9.78
C MET A 111 -1.32 -25.18 -11.02
N ALA A 112 -1.99 -26.32 -11.17
CA ALA A 112 -1.87 -27.23 -12.32
C ALA A 112 -3.23 -27.42 -12.98
N LYS A 113 -3.23 -27.59 -14.31
CA LYS A 113 -4.43 -27.95 -15.07
C LYS A 113 -4.76 -29.41 -14.75
N GLY A 114 -6.00 -29.69 -14.39
CA GLY A 114 -6.46 -31.05 -14.15
C GLY A 114 -7.95 -31.08 -13.83
N GLU A 115 -8.55 -32.26 -13.94
CA GLU A 115 -9.95 -32.47 -13.56
C GLU A 115 -10.06 -32.72 -12.06
N LEU A 116 -11.14 -32.26 -11.45
CA LEU A 116 -11.39 -32.48 -10.03
C LEU A 116 -11.90 -33.91 -9.81
N LEU A 117 -11.07 -34.77 -9.23
CA LEU A 117 -11.36 -36.18 -8.97
C LEU A 117 -12.28 -36.34 -7.77
N GLU A 118 -11.98 -35.65 -6.67
CA GLU A 118 -12.70 -35.80 -5.42
C GLU A 118 -12.86 -34.47 -4.68
N LEU A 119 -14.06 -34.25 -4.15
CA LEU A 119 -14.40 -33.18 -3.23
C LEU A 119 -14.55 -33.78 -1.83
N LEU A 120 -13.62 -33.45 -0.91
CA LEU A 120 -13.60 -34.05 0.42
C LEU A 120 -14.29 -33.18 1.49
N VAL A 121 -14.71 -31.95 1.12
CA VAL A 121 -15.31 -30.98 2.04
C VAL A 121 -16.64 -30.44 1.50
N GLN A 122 -17.57 -30.16 2.41
CA GLN A 122 -18.88 -29.58 2.10
C GLN A 122 -18.93 -28.12 2.56
N GLU A 123 -19.78 -27.32 1.91
CA GLU A 123 -19.99 -25.91 2.29
C GLU A 123 -20.39 -25.79 3.76
N GLY A 124 -19.75 -24.87 4.49
CA GLY A 124 -19.98 -24.66 5.93
C GLY A 124 -19.22 -25.61 6.87
N SER A 125 -18.43 -26.55 6.33
CA SER A 125 -17.56 -27.41 7.14
C SER A 125 -16.39 -26.62 7.75
N TYR A 126 -16.05 -26.93 9.00
CA TYR A 126 -14.87 -26.39 9.65
C TYR A 126 -13.64 -27.21 9.24
N VAL A 127 -12.63 -26.57 8.64
CA VAL A 127 -11.39 -27.21 8.18
C VAL A 127 -10.21 -26.71 9.00
N MET A 128 -9.29 -27.62 9.30
CA MET A 128 -8.05 -27.36 10.02
C MET A 128 -6.90 -27.13 9.03
N GLU A 129 -5.79 -26.57 9.54
CA GLU A 129 -4.58 -26.40 8.73
C GLU A 129 -4.04 -27.76 8.28
N GLY A 130 -3.82 -27.93 6.98
CA GLY A 130 -3.36 -29.18 6.37
C GLY A 130 -4.46 -30.09 5.85
N ASP A 131 -5.74 -29.76 6.03
CA ASP A 131 -6.84 -30.58 5.53
C ASP A 131 -6.91 -30.54 3.99
N LEU A 132 -7.01 -31.72 3.38
CA LEU A 132 -7.17 -31.87 1.94
C LEU A 132 -8.61 -31.52 1.55
N LEU A 133 -8.78 -30.43 0.81
CA LEU A 133 -10.10 -29.97 0.36
C LEU A 133 -10.54 -30.67 -0.93
N TYR A 134 -9.63 -30.77 -1.91
CA TYR A 134 -9.90 -31.28 -3.25
C TYR A 134 -8.75 -32.16 -3.73
N ARG A 135 -9.07 -33.18 -4.53
CA ARG A 135 -8.09 -33.97 -5.28
C ARG A 135 -8.25 -33.66 -6.77
N VAL A 136 -7.16 -33.26 -7.42
CA VAL A 136 -7.13 -32.97 -8.87
C VAL A 136 -6.33 -34.08 -9.54
N ASP A 137 -6.70 -34.46 -10.77
CA ASP A 137 -5.92 -35.40 -11.57
C ASP A 137 -4.53 -34.81 -11.86
N ASP A 138 -3.50 -35.60 -11.54
CA ASP A 138 -2.10 -35.24 -11.70
C ASP A 138 -1.39 -36.07 -12.79
N SER A 139 -2.15 -36.81 -13.60
CA SER A 139 -1.64 -37.63 -14.70
C SER A 139 -0.71 -36.86 -15.65
N GLU A 140 -1.11 -35.67 -16.11
CA GLU A 140 -0.30 -34.79 -16.98
C GLU A 140 1.00 -34.33 -16.28
N VAL A 141 0.92 -33.98 -14.99
CA VAL A 141 2.07 -33.54 -14.19
C VAL A 141 3.06 -34.68 -13.98
N ARG A 142 2.57 -35.90 -13.71
CA ARG A 142 3.41 -37.10 -13.60
C ARG A 142 4.10 -37.41 -14.92
N GLN A 143 3.40 -37.31 -16.04
CA GLN A 143 4.02 -37.47 -17.36
C GLN A 143 5.11 -36.42 -17.62
N ALA A 144 4.85 -35.16 -17.27
CA ALA A 144 5.84 -34.10 -17.38
C ALA A 144 7.08 -34.38 -16.50
N ILE A 145 6.90 -34.91 -15.30
CA ILE A 145 8.00 -35.33 -14.42
C ILE A 145 8.82 -36.44 -15.07
N LEU A 146 8.18 -37.47 -15.63
CA LEU A 146 8.88 -38.58 -16.30
C LEU A 146 9.72 -38.07 -17.48
N VAL A 147 9.14 -37.24 -18.35
CA VAL A 147 9.86 -36.63 -19.47
C VAL A 147 11.08 -35.83 -18.99
N LYS A 148 10.93 -35.07 -17.89
CA LYS A 148 12.05 -34.30 -17.32
C LYS A 148 13.09 -35.17 -16.62
N GLN A 149 12.71 -36.31 -16.06
CA GLN A 149 13.65 -37.28 -15.51
C GLN A 149 14.46 -37.97 -16.60
N ASP A 150 13.82 -38.33 -17.72
CA ASP A 150 14.51 -38.90 -18.88
C ASP A 150 15.50 -37.89 -19.50
N GLU A 151 15.09 -36.63 -19.65
CA GLU A 151 15.96 -35.54 -20.11
C GLU A 151 17.17 -35.34 -19.19
N LEU A 152 16.97 -35.39 -17.86
CA LEU A 152 18.07 -35.33 -16.90
C LEU A 152 19.04 -36.51 -17.04
N ALA A 153 18.52 -37.73 -17.23
CA ALA A 153 19.35 -38.91 -17.42
C ALA A 153 20.20 -38.83 -18.70
N GLU A 154 19.62 -38.32 -19.80
CA GLU A 154 20.34 -38.09 -21.05
C GLU A 154 21.46 -37.05 -20.87
N ILE A 155 21.15 -35.92 -20.21
CA ILE A 155 22.15 -34.88 -19.91
C ILE A 155 23.26 -35.43 -19.03
N GLN A 156 22.93 -36.22 -18.01
CA GLN A 156 23.91 -36.85 -17.13
C GLN A 156 24.84 -37.79 -17.91
N ALA A 157 24.29 -38.65 -18.77
CA ALA A 157 25.08 -39.54 -19.61
C ALA A 157 25.99 -38.76 -20.58
N SER A 158 25.51 -37.64 -21.13
CA SER A 158 26.32 -36.77 -21.97
C SER A 158 27.47 -36.11 -21.21
N LEU A 159 27.25 -35.72 -19.95
CA LEU A 159 28.29 -35.19 -19.07
C LEU A 159 29.35 -36.24 -18.79
N ASP A 160 28.94 -37.45 -18.45
CA ASP A 160 29.87 -38.56 -18.18
C ASP A 160 30.71 -38.88 -19.42
N ALA A 161 30.11 -38.87 -20.61
CA ALA A 161 30.85 -39.03 -21.86
C ALA A 161 31.88 -37.91 -22.10
N ILE A 162 31.59 -36.67 -21.71
CA ILE A 162 32.55 -35.55 -21.79
C ILE A 162 33.66 -35.71 -20.74
N TYR A 163 33.33 -36.15 -19.52
CA TYR A 163 34.33 -36.44 -18.50
C TYR A 163 35.27 -37.57 -18.92
N GLU A 164 34.77 -38.60 -19.59
CA GLU A 164 35.61 -39.63 -20.20
C GLU A 164 36.53 -39.06 -21.28
N LYS A 165 36.08 -38.09 -22.08
CA LYS A 165 36.93 -37.41 -23.07
C LYS A 165 38.04 -36.62 -22.40
N ILE A 166 37.78 -35.98 -21.26
CA ILE A 166 38.82 -35.31 -20.46
C ILE A 166 39.82 -36.34 -19.94
N ALA A 167 39.36 -37.47 -19.41
CA ALA A 167 40.24 -38.54 -18.94
C ALA A 167 41.10 -39.15 -20.07
N LYS A 168 40.57 -39.21 -21.29
CA LYS A 168 41.29 -39.66 -22.50
C LYS A 168 42.25 -38.62 -23.08
N LEU A 169 42.17 -37.36 -22.62
CA LEU A 169 43.12 -36.31 -22.99
C LEU A 169 44.51 -36.59 -22.40
N ASP A 170 44.53 -37.15 -21.19
CA ASP A 170 45.74 -37.64 -20.55
C ASP A 170 46.03 -39.07 -21.04
N VAL A 171 46.98 -39.21 -21.94
CA VAL A 171 47.34 -40.51 -22.52
C VAL A 171 48.33 -41.24 -21.62
N TYR A 172 47.92 -42.36 -21.04
CA TYR A 172 48.77 -43.23 -20.22
C TYR A 172 49.29 -44.44 -21.02
N ALA A 173 50.48 -44.92 -20.66
CA ALA A 173 51.06 -46.12 -21.26
C ALA A 173 50.30 -47.39 -20.80
N PRO A 174 49.74 -48.20 -21.72
CA PRO A 174 48.97 -49.40 -21.35
C PRO A 174 49.83 -50.54 -20.79
N PHE A 175 51.13 -50.57 -21.08
CA PHE A 175 52.07 -51.56 -20.56
C PHE A 175 53.49 -50.95 -20.40
N GLY A 176 54.35 -51.62 -19.65
CA GLY A 176 55.76 -51.22 -19.52
C GLY A 176 56.54 -51.57 -20.77
N GLY A 177 57.30 -50.62 -21.33
CA GLY A 177 58.06 -50.84 -22.55
C GLY A 177 58.90 -49.62 -22.94
N LYS A 178 59.43 -49.64 -24.16
CA LYS A 178 60.18 -48.53 -24.75
C LYS A 178 59.26 -47.72 -25.66
N LEU A 179 59.32 -46.41 -25.54
CA LEU A 179 58.63 -45.49 -26.44
C LEU A 179 59.50 -45.27 -27.69
N LEU A 180 58.95 -45.56 -28.86
CA LEU A 180 59.56 -45.40 -30.16
C LEU A 180 58.78 -44.37 -30.98
N ASP A 181 59.48 -43.70 -31.90
CA ASP A 181 58.88 -42.82 -32.92
C ASP A 181 57.89 -41.79 -32.35
N VAL A 182 58.40 -40.88 -31.51
CA VAL A 182 57.59 -39.76 -30.99
C VAL A 182 57.41 -38.75 -32.12
N LYS A 183 56.18 -38.69 -32.67
CA LYS A 183 55.86 -37.88 -33.86
C LYS A 183 55.42 -36.45 -33.54
N VAL A 184 55.26 -36.13 -32.25
CA VAL A 184 54.70 -34.85 -31.79
C VAL A 184 55.68 -34.11 -30.88
N SER A 185 55.69 -32.79 -30.99
CA SER A 185 56.51 -31.88 -30.19
C SER A 185 55.62 -30.91 -29.39
N MET A 186 56.20 -30.23 -28.41
CA MET A 186 55.47 -29.26 -27.59
C MET A 186 54.92 -28.12 -28.47
N GLY A 187 53.61 -27.87 -28.36
CA GLY A 187 52.92 -26.83 -29.12
C GLY A 187 52.18 -27.33 -30.37
N ASP A 188 52.33 -28.61 -30.72
CA ASP A 188 51.58 -29.20 -31.83
C ASP A 188 50.10 -29.39 -31.48
N VAL A 189 49.23 -29.11 -32.46
CA VAL A 189 47.79 -29.39 -32.34
C VAL A 189 47.55 -30.85 -32.70
N VAL A 190 47.16 -31.65 -31.71
CA VAL A 190 46.82 -33.06 -31.89
C VAL A 190 45.31 -33.25 -31.93
N GLY A 191 44.84 -34.06 -32.88
CA GLY A 191 43.42 -34.38 -33.06
C GLY A 191 43.09 -35.77 -32.52
N GLU A 192 41.79 -36.10 -32.47
CA GLU A 192 41.35 -37.46 -32.18
C GLU A 192 41.89 -38.44 -33.24
N GLY A 193 42.59 -39.48 -32.78
CA GLY A 193 43.17 -40.51 -33.66
C GLY A 193 44.57 -40.20 -34.20
N THR A 194 45.19 -39.09 -33.82
CA THR A 194 46.60 -38.84 -34.16
C THR A 194 47.51 -39.78 -33.37
N GLU A 195 48.36 -40.52 -34.09
CA GLU A 195 49.39 -41.36 -33.46
C GLU A 195 50.50 -40.48 -32.87
N LEU A 196 50.59 -40.42 -31.53
CA LEU A 196 51.58 -39.61 -30.83
C LEU A 196 52.95 -40.30 -30.75
N ALA A 197 52.93 -41.61 -30.46
CA ALA A 197 54.12 -42.43 -30.31
C ALA A 197 53.78 -43.92 -30.40
N THR A 198 54.79 -44.76 -30.65
CA THR A 198 54.66 -46.22 -30.66
C THR A 198 55.27 -46.80 -29.39
N LEU A 199 54.46 -47.40 -28.52
CA LEU A 199 54.96 -48.09 -27.33
C LEU A 199 55.22 -49.56 -27.67
N VAL A 200 56.42 -50.06 -27.37
CA VAL A 200 56.83 -51.44 -27.67
C VAL A 200 57.36 -52.15 -26.42
N ASP A 201 56.86 -53.34 -26.15
CA ASP A 201 57.41 -54.25 -25.13
C ASP A 201 58.34 -55.26 -25.81
N ASP A 202 59.64 -55.17 -25.50
CA ASP A 202 60.68 -56.06 -26.01
C ASP A 202 61.02 -57.22 -25.04
N SER A 203 60.27 -57.37 -23.94
CA SER A 203 60.52 -58.41 -22.92
C SER A 203 60.27 -59.83 -23.41
N ARG A 204 59.33 -60.02 -24.35
CA ARG A 204 59.01 -61.32 -24.96
C ARG A 204 58.79 -61.17 -26.46
N MET A 205 59.70 -61.73 -27.25
CA MET A 205 59.64 -61.66 -28.70
C MET A 205 59.20 -62.99 -29.30
N ARG A 206 58.37 -62.94 -30.35
CA ARG A 206 57.97 -64.12 -31.13
C ARG A 206 58.66 -64.08 -32.49
N LEU A 207 59.32 -65.18 -32.85
CA LEU A 207 59.95 -65.36 -34.14
C LEU A 207 59.12 -66.35 -34.98
N ARG A 208 58.74 -65.95 -36.20
CA ARG A 208 58.08 -66.84 -37.17
C ARG A 208 59.12 -67.33 -38.17
N LEU A 209 59.34 -68.63 -38.21
CA LEU A 209 60.24 -69.30 -39.15
C LEU A 209 59.45 -70.31 -39.97
N TYR A 210 59.86 -70.50 -41.23
CA TYR A 210 59.27 -71.48 -42.12
C TYR A 210 60.18 -72.71 -42.19
N PHE A 211 59.62 -73.87 -41.90
CA PHE A 211 60.31 -75.16 -41.98
C PHE A 211 59.67 -76.03 -43.08
N SER A 212 60.46 -76.93 -43.67
CA SER A 212 59.97 -77.92 -44.63
C SER A 212 59.10 -78.97 -43.93
N TYR A 213 58.09 -79.51 -44.63
CA TYR A 213 57.22 -80.59 -44.15
C TYR A 213 57.99 -81.85 -43.73
N GLY A 214 59.19 -82.07 -44.25
CA GLY A 214 60.03 -83.21 -43.85
C GLY A 214 60.39 -83.22 -42.36
N TYR A 215 60.33 -82.06 -41.69
CA TYR A 215 60.62 -81.91 -40.26
C TYR A 215 59.35 -81.85 -39.39
N GLU A 216 58.18 -82.18 -39.95
CA GLU A 216 56.90 -82.09 -39.26
C GLU A 216 56.85 -82.94 -37.98
N ASP A 217 57.40 -84.15 -38.03
CA ASP A 217 57.42 -85.08 -36.89
C ASP A 217 58.52 -84.76 -35.86
N GLU A 218 59.48 -83.91 -36.23
CA GLU A 218 60.66 -83.55 -35.44
C GLU A 218 60.45 -82.29 -34.58
N ILE A 219 59.52 -81.41 -34.97
CA ILE A 219 59.26 -80.13 -34.29
C ILE A 219 57.95 -80.21 -33.49
N ARG A 220 58.02 -80.01 -32.18
CA ARG A 220 56.85 -80.07 -31.28
C ARG A 220 56.67 -78.79 -30.48
N VAL A 221 55.41 -78.47 -30.14
CA VAL A 221 55.08 -77.36 -29.23
C VAL A 221 55.73 -77.60 -27.86
N GLY A 222 56.35 -76.57 -27.29
CA GLY A 222 57.08 -76.64 -26.02
C GLY A 222 58.54 -77.09 -26.14
N GLN A 223 59.00 -77.50 -27.33
CA GLN A 223 60.40 -77.87 -27.54
C GLN A 223 61.32 -76.65 -27.36
N LYS A 224 62.44 -76.83 -26.65
CA LYS A 224 63.46 -75.78 -26.48
C LYS A 224 64.21 -75.57 -27.80
N ALA A 225 64.40 -74.31 -28.17
CA ALA A 225 65.16 -73.88 -29.32
C ALA A 225 66.21 -72.86 -28.89
N ARG A 226 67.38 -72.88 -29.53
CA ARG A 226 68.41 -71.85 -29.37
C ARG A 226 68.43 -71.01 -30.63
N VAL A 227 68.18 -69.71 -30.47
CA VAL A 227 68.15 -68.75 -31.57
C VAL A 227 69.43 -67.92 -31.50
N SER A 228 70.26 -68.03 -32.54
CA SER A 228 71.46 -67.21 -32.67
C SER A 228 71.11 -65.90 -33.38
N ILE A 229 71.47 -64.77 -32.79
CA ILE A 229 71.26 -63.42 -33.34
C ILE A 229 72.64 -62.87 -33.74
N PRO A 230 73.02 -62.95 -35.03
CA PRO A 230 74.37 -62.59 -35.46
C PRO A 230 74.73 -61.12 -35.18
N ALA A 231 73.74 -60.22 -35.28
CA ALA A 231 73.95 -58.78 -35.09
C ALA A 231 74.42 -58.42 -33.67
N THR A 232 74.03 -59.20 -32.66
CA THR A 232 74.41 -58.99 -31.25
C THR A 232 75.36 -60.06 -30.73
N MET A 233 75.78 -61.01 -31.58
CA MET A 233 76.58 -62.19 -31.21
C MET A 233 75.99 -62.95 -30.01
N SER A 234 74.66 -62.95 -29.87
CA SER A 234 73.96 -63.54 -28.72
C SER A 234 73.19 -64.80 -29.12
N VAL A 235 73.06 -65.74 -28.19
CA VAL A 235 72.20 -66.92 -28.33
C VAL A 235 71.13 -66.83 -27.26
N VAL A 236 69.87 -66.77 -27.70
CA VAL A 236 68.71 -66.70 -26.82
C VAL A 236 68.00 -68.04 -26.83
N GLU A 237 67.71 -68.57 -25.65
CA GLU A 237 66.87 -69.76 -25.52
C GLU A 237 65.39 -69.38 -25.60
N GLY A 238 64.64 -70.12 -26.40
CA GLY A 238 63.19 -69.97 -26.55
C GLY A 238 62.51 -71.34 -26.58
N SER A 239 61.19 -71.31 -26.65
CA SER A 239 60.37 -72.52 -26.82
C SER A 239 59.40 -72.34 -27.98
N VAL A 240 59.04 -73.44 -28.64
CA VAL A 240 58.02 -73.43 -29.69
C VAL A 240 56.65 -73.14 -29.09
N ASP A 241 56.05 -71.99 -29.41
CA ASP A 241 54.74 -71.55 -28.92
C ASP A 241 53.59 -72.19 -29.73
N LYS A 242 53.66 -72.10 -31.07
CA LYS A 242 52.60 -72.58 -31.97
C LYS A 242 53.19 -73.06 -33.30
N ILE A 243 52.60 -74.10 -33.87
CA ILE A 243 52.95 -74.65 -35.19
C ILE A 243 51.75 -74.50 -36.12
N GLU A 244 51.94 -73.88 -37.28
CA GLU A 244 50.90 -73.69 -38.29
C GLU A 244 51.35 -74.30 -39.63
N LYS A 245 50.49 -75.13 -40.24
CA LYS A 245 50.76 -75.72 -41.56
C LYS A 245 50.35 -74.73 -42.64
N VAL A 246 51.32 -74.20 -43.38
CA VAL A 246 51.05 -73.25 -44.47
C VAL A 246 51.08 -74.01 -45.80
N ARG A 247 49.90 -74.25 -46.40
CA ARG A 247 49.83 -74.80 -47.76
C ARG A 247 49.98 -73.66 -48.76
N ARG A 248 51.10 -73.61 -49.47
CA ARG A 248 51.25 -72.69 -50.60
C ARG A 248 50.35 -73.18 -51.72
N VAL A 249 49.21 -72.50 -51.92
CA VAL A 249 48.39 -72.69 -53.12
C VAL A 249 49.14 -72.01 -54.27
N THR A 250 49.47 -72.78 -55.30
CA THR A 250 50.00 -72.27 -56.56
C THR A 250 48.94 -72.48 -57.62
#